data_AF-A0A7N0V9W9-F1
#
_entry.id   AF-A0A7N0V9W9-F1
#
_cell.length_a   1.000
_cell.length_b   1.000
_cell.length_c   1.000
_cell.angle_alpha   90.00
_cell.angle_beta   90.00
_cell.angle_gamma   90.00
#
_symmetry.space_group_name_H-M   'P 1'
#
loop_
_entity.id
_entity.type
_entity.pdbx_description
1 polymer ?
#
loop_
_entity_poly.entity_id
_entity_poly.type
_entity_poly.pdbx_seq_one_letter_code
_entity_poly.pdbx_strand_id
1 'polypeptide(L)'
;MGLVRLVTTLFLSMLLWISRRSGVGAVERRPKPAVPAVFVFGDSTVDPGNNNFIGTAFRSDFSPYGQNLPNHKPTGRFSDGRLVTDFIAGYAGVKDFIPPYLDPKLSLDDLMTGVSFASAGSGFDPLTPKISRTLSLPEQLGYFREYKSRLVRKIGKARTDELISKAVFIVSAGTNDFVVNYITLPVRRRSYTISEFEKFILQYVHQFTQALLNEGAKKICPSNMLGDRR
;
A
#
# COMPACT_ATOMS: atom_id res chain seq x y z
N MET A 1 -13.32 16.66 64.85
CA MET A 1 -12.00 16.93 64.23
C MET A 1 -11.61 15.96 63.10
N GLY A 2 -12.09 14.71 63.06
CA GLY A 2 -11.72 13.73 62.02
C GLY A 2 -12.29 14.00 60.62
N LEU A 3 -13.54 14.46 60.52
CA LEU A 3 -14.20 14.65 59.22
C LEU A 3 -13.61 15.82 58.41
N VAL A 4 -13.27 16.92 59.07
CA VAL A 4 -12.65 18.10 58.43
C VAL A 4 -11.25 17.76 57.90
N ARG A 5 -10.47 16.94 58.62
CA ARG A 5 -9.15 16.45 58.17
C ARG A 5 -9.27 15.49 56.98
N LEU A 6 -10.31 14.65 56.93
CA LEU A 6 -10.53 13.74 55.80
C LEU A 6 -10.89 14.50 54.53
N VAL A 7 -11.76 15.51 54.63
CA VAL A 7 -12.19 16.33 53.49
C VAL A 7 -11.04 17.16 52.94
N THR A 8 -10.21 17.77 53.78
CA THR A 8 -9.04 18.53 53.31
C THR A 8 -7.98 17.64 52.67
N THR A 9 -7.76 16.42 53.19
CA THR A 9 -6.79 15.48 52.62
C THR A 9 -7.24 15.00 51.23
N LEU A 10 -8.54 14.70 51.06
CA LEU A 10 -9.12 14.33 49.77
C LEU A 10 -9.01 15.48 48.74
N PHE A 11 -9.28 16.71 49.17
CA PHE A 11 -9.21 17.89 48.29
C PHE A 11 -7.77 18.19 47.81
N LEU A 12 -6.79 18.08 48.71
CA LEU A 12 -5.36 18.21 48.36
C LEU A 12 -4.88 17.08 47.44
N SER A 13 -5.35 15.85 47.64
CA SER A 13 -5.02 14.72 46.76
C SER A 13 -5.59 14.89 45.35
N MET A 14 -6.80 15.47 45.24
CA MET A 14 -7.44 15.80 43.97
C MET A 14 -6.70 16.93 43.25
N LEU A 15 -6.25 17.97 43.97
CA LEU A 15 -5.43 19.05 43.40
C LEU A 15 -4.07 18.54 42.89
N LEU A 16 -3.40 17.66 43.64
CA LEU A 16 -2.17 17.01 43.21
C LEU A 16 -2.38 16.09 41.99
N TRP A 17 -3.54 15.43 41.90
CA TRP A 17 -3.93 14.62 40.75
C TRP A 17 -4.23 15.48 39.51
N ILE A 18 -4.87 16.64 39.68
CA ILE A 18 -5.12 17.61 38.60
C ILE A 18 -3.81 18.26 38.13
N SER A 19 -2.90 18.62 39.04
CA SER A 19 -1.58 19.16 38.69
C SER A 19 -0.68 18.15 37.96
N ARG A 20 -0.85 16.84 38.18
CA ARG A 20 -0.18 15.79 37.39
C ARG A 20 -0.74 15.63 35.97
N ARG A 21 -1.95 16.13 35.67
CA ARG A 21 -2.51 16.16 34.31
C ARG A 21 -2.13 17.40 33.51
N SER A 22 -1.52 18.40 34.14
CA SER A 22 -0.94 19.57 33.46
C SER A 22 0.50 19.32 32.99
N GLY A 23 0.85 18.07 32.69
CA GLY A 23 1.95 17.80 31.78
C GLY A 23 1.50 18.28 30.42
N VAL A 24 2.02 19.43 29.97
CA VAL A 24 2.06 19.80 28.56
C VAL A 24 2.54 18.56 27.83
N GLY A 25 1.62 17.87 27.15
CA GLY A 25 1.97 16.73 26.33
C GLY A 25 3.05 17.22 25.40
N ALA A 26 4.27 16.71 25.58
CA ALA A 26 5.29 16.88 24.57
C ALA A 26 4.62 16.40 23.29
N VAL A 27 4.39 17.34 22.36
CA VAL A 27 4.03 16.98 21.00
C VAL A 27 5.19 16.09 20.58
N GLU A 28 4.99 14.77 20.56
CA GLU A 28 5.93 13.87 19.93
C GLU A 28 6.08 14.42 18.52
N ARG A 29 7.20 15.10 18.27
CA ARG A 29 7.56 15.52 16.93
C ARG A 29 7.77 14.21 16.20
N ARG A 30 6.74 13.75 15.49
CA ARG A 30 6.89 12.68 14.51
C ARG A 30 8.13 13.02 13.70
N PRO A 31 9.13 12.12 13.65
CA PRO A 31 10.31 12.35 12.83
C PRO A 31 9.85 12.79 11.44
N LYS A 32 10.54 13.76 10.85
CA LYS A 32 10.23 14.16 9.47
C LYS A 32 10.27 12.89 8.60
N PRO A 33 9.23 12.63 7.79
CA PRO A 33 9.21 11.46 6.93
C PRO A 33 10.47 11.41 6.05
N ALA A 34 11.09 10.25 5.94
CA ALA A 34 12.29 10.05 5.10
C ALA A 34 11.99 10.27 3.61
N VAL A 35 10.74 10.01 3.21
CA VAL A 35 10.18 10.28 1.88
C VAL A 35 8.79 10.87 2.05
N PRO A 36 8.29 11.69 1.12
CA PRO A 36 7.00 12.35 1.31
C PRO A 36 5.80 11.45 0.98
N ALA A 37 5.98 10.41 0.15
CA ALA A 37 4.93 9.49 -0.24
C ALA A 37 5.47 8.11 -0.64
N VAL A 38 4.61 7.10 -0.50
CA VAL A 38 4.84 5.72 -0.99
C VAL A 38 3.71 5.32 -1.93
N PHE A 39 4.04 4.99 -3.17
CA PHE A 39 3.09 4.47 -4.16
C PHE A 39 3.34 2.99 -4.39
N VAL A 40 2.27 2.20 -4.47
CA VAL A 40 2.38 0.74 -4.52
C VAL A 40 1.62 0.20 -5.71
N PHE A 41 2.24 -0.73 -6.44
CA PHE A 41 1.68 -1.45 -7.58
C PHE A 41 1.95 -2.93 -7.41
N GLY A 42 1.05 -3.78 -7.90
CA GLY A 42 1.28 -5.21 -7.77
C GLY A 42 0.04 -6.06 -7.63
N ASP A 43 0.22 -7.17 -6.91
CA ASP A 43 -0.78 -8.19 -6.65
C ASP A 43 -1.21 -8.26 -5.17
N SER A 44 -1.73 -9.41 -4.74
CA SER A 44 -2.28 -9.66 -3.41
C SER A 44 -1.29 -9.42 -2.28
N THR A 45 0.01 -9.56 -2.53
CA THR A 45 1.06 -9.31 -1.53
C THR A 45 1.08 -7.87 -1.03
N VAL A 46 0.53 -6.94 -1.83
CA VAL A 46 0.60 -5.49 -1.60
C VAL A 46 -0.73 -4.76 -1.88
N ASP A 47 -1.83 -5.50 -2.06
CA ASP A 47 -3.18 -4.96 -2.24
C ASP A 47 -3.86 -4.71 -0.88
N PRO A 48 -4.13 -3.45 -0.50
CA PRO A 48 -4.81 -3.14 0.75
C PRO A 48 -6.34 -3.25 0.67
N GLY A 49 -6.91 -3.51 -0.51
CA GLY A 49 -8.35 -3.68 -0.71
C GLY A 49 -8.93 -3.05 -1.99
N ASN A 50 -8.13 -2.75 -3.02
CA ASN A 50 -8.65 -2.25 -4.30
C ASN A 50 -9.64 -3.25 -4.92
N ASN A 51 -9.38 -4.54 -4.74
CA ASN A 51 -10.25 -5.60 -5.27
C ASN A 51 -11.67 -5.61 -4.68
N ASN A 52 -11.93 -4.91 -3.58
CA ASN A 52 -13.28 -4.77 -3.03
C ASN A 52 -14.18 -3.88 -3.91
N PHE A 53 -13.58 -3.07 -4.79
CA PHE A 53 -14.27 -2.09 -5.63
C PHE A 53 -14.44 -2.55 -7.07
N ILE A 54 -14.06 -3.79 -7.40
CA ILE A 54 -14.17 -4.36 -8.75
C ILE A 54 -14.82 -5.76 -8.69
N GLY A 55 -15.37 -6.21 -9.83
CA GLY A 55 -16.07 -7.49 -9.93
C GLY A 55 -15.15 -8.71 -10.06
N THR A 56 -14.41 -9.05 -9.00
CA THR A 56 -13.50 -10.20 -8.93
C THR A 56 -13.74 -11.11 -7.72
N ALA A 57 -13.36 -12.37 -7.84
CA ALA A 57 -13.33 -13.32 -6.73
C ALA A 57 -12.06 -13.21 -5.87
N PHE A 58 -11.01 -12.54 -6.36
CA PHE A 58 -9.74 -12.34 -5.64
C PHE A 58 -9.89 -11.24 -4.58
N ARG A 59 -10.73 -11.48 -3.58
CA ARG A 59 -10.96 -10.58 -2.45
C ARG A 59 -10.58 -11.26 -1.14
N SER A 60 -10.34 -10.44 -0.12
CA SER A 60 -10.04 -10.86 1.25
C SER A 60 -10.76 -9.95 2.25
N ASP A 61 -11.98 -9.52 1.89
CA ASP A 61 -12.85 -8.70 2.73
C ASP A 61 -13.78 -9.54 3.63
N PHE A 62 -13.28 -10.71 4.05
CA PHE A 62 -13.99 -11.68 4.89
C PHE A 62 -13.03 -12.33 5.91
N SER A 63 -13.57 -12.98 6.93
CA SER A 63 -12.78 -13.72 7.95
C SER A 63 -12.02 -14.90 7.31
N PRO A 64 -10.75 -15.19 7.63
CA PRO A 64 -10.01 -14.74 8.82
C PRO A 64 -9.25 -13.41 8.67
N TYR A 65 -9.26 -12.78 7.49
CA TYR A 65 -8.43 -11.60 7.22
C TYR A 65 -8.75 -10.41 8.13
N GLY A 66 -7.75 -9.57 8.39
CA GLY A 66 -7.88 -8.37 9.21
C GLY A 66 -8.06 -8.58 10.72
N GLN A 67 -7.94 -9.82 11.23
CA GLN A 67 -8.07 -10.12 12.67
C GLN A 67 -7.12 -9.32 13.58
N ASN A 68 -5.93 -8.99 13.09
CA ASN A 68 -4.90 -8.22 13.81
C ASN A 68 -4.88 -6.73 13.41
N LEU A 69 -5.86 -6.25 12.65
CA LEU A 69 -6.01 -4.81 12.39
C LEU A 69 -6.63 -4.09 13.60
N PRO A 70 -6.40 -2.78 13.78
CA PRO A 70 -6.89 -2.04 14.95
C PRO A 70 -8.41 -2.11 15.17
N ASN A 71 -9.19 -2.33 14.11
CA ASN A 71 -10.64 -2.46 14.16
C ASN A 71 -11.12 -3.91 14.02
N HIS A 72 -10.21 -4.89 13.94
CA HIS A 72 -10.49 -6.31 13.72
C HIS A 72 -11.42 -6.59 12.51
N LYS A 73 -11.33 -5.75 11.46
CA LYS A 73 -12.16 -5.87 10.25
C LYS A 73 -11.32 -6.15 9.01
N PRO A 74 -11.74 -7.09 8.15
CA PRO A 74 -11.06 -7.34 6.89
C PRO A 74 -11.21 -6.13 5.97
N THR A 75 -10.09 -5.58 5.49
CA THR A 75 -10.10 -4.45 4.54
C THR A 75 -9.95 -4.89 3.09
N GLY A 76 -9.81 -6.19 2.81
CA GLY A 76 -9.34 -6.69 1.51
C GLY A 76 -7.82 -6.84 1.42
N ARG A 77 -7.11 -6.77 2.56
CA ARG A 77 -5.70 -7.18 2.69
C ARG A 77 -5.65 -8.71 2.77
N PHE A 78 -4.78 -9.33 1.98
CA PHE A 78 -4.48 -10.77 2.07
C PHE A 78 -3.53 -11.06 3.25
N SER A 79 -3.88 -10.54 4.42
CA SER A 79 -3.15 -10.63 5.69
C SER A 79 -4.13 -10.42 6.84
N ASP A 80 -3.80 -10.95 8.02
CA ASP A 80 -4.56 -10.66 9.24
C ASP A 80 -4.28 -9.24 9.74
N GLY A 81 -3.23 -8.57 9.26
CA GLY A 81 -2.84 -7.24 9.72
C GLY A 81 -2.26 -6.39 8.61
N ARG A 82 -1.16 -5.70 8.94
CA ARG A 82 -0.40 -4.86 8.01
C ARG A 82 0.22 -5.69 6.89
N LEU A 83 0.33 -5.08 5.72
CA LEU A 83 1.15 -5.57 4.60
C LEU A 83 2.61 -5.16 4.79
N VAL A 84 3.53 -5.81 4.06
CA VAL A 84 4.96 -5.41 4.07
C VAL A 84 5.13 -3.94 3.69
N THR A 85 4.33 -3.44 2.74
CA THR A 85 4.32 -2.05 2.31
C THR A 85 3.85 -1.09 3.40
N ASP A 86 2.90 -1.51 4.24
CA ASP A 86 2.47 -0.73 5.41
C ASP A 86 3.65 -0.56 6.38
N PHE A 87 4.41 -1.63 6.67
CA PHE A 87 5.61 -1.55 7.50
C PHE A 87 6.67 -0.62 6.91
N ILE A 88 6.94 -0.72 5.60
CA ILE A 88 7.90 0.15 4.91
C ILE A 88 7.49 1.63 5.05
N ALA A 89 6.21 1.95 4.81
CA ALA A 89 5.71 3.32 4.97
C ALA A 89 5.79 3.80 6.43
N GLY A 90 5.53 2.91 7.40
CA GLY A 90 5.66 3.20 8.82
C GLY A 90 7.11 3.50 9.23
N TYR A 91 8.06 2.66 8.82
CA TYR A 91 9.49 2.88 9.09
C TYR A 91 10.02 4.16 8.43
N ALA A 92 9.49 4.52 7.25
CA ALA A 92 9.81 5.78 6.59
C ALA A 92 9.14 7.00 7.24
N GLY A 93 8.30 6.82 8.25
CA GLY A 93 7.56 7.88 8.95
C GLY A 93 6.41 8.48 8.13
N VAL A 94 5.94 7.80 7.08
CA VAL A 94 4.93 8.33 6.14
C VAL A 94 3.52 8.12 6.68
N LYS A 95 3.15 6.85 6.92
CA LYS A 95 1.84 6.44 7.44
C LYS A 95 1.88 4.99 7.91
N ASP A 96 0.95 4.62 8.79
CA ASP A 96 0.86 3.26 9.31
C ASP A 96 0.20 2.28 8.33
N PHE A 97 -0.76 2.77 7.54
CA PHE A 97 -1.53 1.98 6.57
C PHE A 97 -1.64 2.70 5.25
N ILE A 98 -1.21 2.06 4.16
CA ILE A 98 -1.41 2.56 2.80
C ILE A 98 -2.82 2.19 2.35
N PRO A 99 -3.67 3.16 1.97
CA PRO A 99 -5.04 2.88 1.56
C PRO A 99 -5.11 2.46 0.08
N PRO A 100 -6.17 1.72 -0.32
CA PRO A 100 -6.45 1.43 -1.72
C PRO A 100 -6.90 2.69 -2.46
N TYR A 101 -6.37 2.94 -3.66
CA TYR A 101 -6.73 4.10 -4.48
C TYR A 101 -8.23 4.14 -4.85
N LEU A 102 -8.86 2.99 -4.99
CA LEU A 102 -10.28 2.88 -5.35
C LEU A 102 -11.25 3.20 -4.20
N ASP A 103 -10.77 3.42 -2.97
CA ASP A 103 -11.64 3.85 -1.89
C ASP A 103 -12.17 5.28 -2.15
N PRO A 104 -13.50 5.49 -2.28
CA PRO A 104 -14.06 6.81 -2.51
C PRO A 104 -13.87 7.76 -1.32
N LYS A 105 -13.47 7.26 -0.15
CA LYS A 105 -13.30 8.02 1.09
C LYS A 105 -11.90 8.62 1.27
N LEU A 106 -11.00 8.44 0.29
CA LEU A 106 -9.64 8.98 0.37
C LEU A 106 -9.62 10.49 0.62
N SER A 107 -8.91 10.90 1.67
CA SER A 107 -8.66 12.30 1.97
C SER A 107 -7.54 12.87 1.09
N LEU A 108 -7.38 14.20 1.09
CA LEU A 108 -6.23 14.82 0.41
C LEU A 108 -4.90 14.39 1.05
N ASP A 109 -4.87 14.21 2.37
CA ASP A 109 -3.67 13.75 3.08
C ASP A 109 -3.28 12.33 2.64
N ASP A 110 -4.26 11.43 2.47
CA ASP A 110 -4.03 10.09 1.94
C ASP A 110 -3.37 10.14 0.57
N LEU A 111 -3.88 10.99 -0.32
CA LEU A 111 -3.32 11.18 -1.65
C LEU A 111 -1.89 11.73 -1.56
N MET A 112 -1.67 12.80 -0.77
CA MET A 112 -0.37 13.44 -0.64
C MET A 112 0.72 12.56 -0.04
N THR A 113 0.35 11.60 0.81
CA THR A 113 1.28 10.68 1.47
C THR A 113 1.35 9.31 0.77
N GLY A 114 0.59 9.11 -0.31
CA GLY A 114 0.67 7.94 -1.18
C GLY A 114 -0.36 6.84 -0.91
N VAL A 115 -0.67 6.08 -1.96
CA VAL A 115 -1.75 5.09 -2.01
C VAL A 115 -1.29 3.84 -2.77
N SER A 116 -2.04 2.75 -2.66
CA SER A 116 -1.81 1.54 -3.44
C SER A 116 -2.76 1.45 -4.63
N PHE A 117 -2.21 1.13 -5.79
CA PHE A 117 -2.92 0.78 -7.02
C PHE A 117 -2.92 -0.74 -7.27
N ALA A 118 -2.30 -1.52 -6.38
CA ALA A 118 -2.20 -2.97 -6.50
C ALA A 118 -3.57 -3.66 -6.54
N SER A 119 -3.64 -4.80 -7.21
CA SER A 119 -4.86 -5.58 -7.37
C SER A 119 -4.55 -7.05 -7.22
N ALA A 120 -5.14 -7.69 -6.21
CA ALA A 120 -4.93 -9.10 -5.94
C ALA A 120 -5.21 -9.99 -7.15
N GLY A 121 -4.38 -11.02 -7.37
CA GLY A 121 -4.47 -11.89 -8.54
C GLY A 121 -3.94 -11.31 -9.85
N SER A 122 -3.35 -10.11 -9.84
CA SER A 122 -2.67 -9.51 -10.99
C SER A 122 -1.26 -10.08 -11.21
N GLY A 123 -0.66 -9.73 -12.35
CA GLY A 123 0.67 -10.17 -12.79
C GLY A 123 1.19 -9.35 -13.96
N PHE A 124 2.42 -9.63 -14.39
CA PHE A 124 3.04 -8.97 -15.55
C PHE A 124 2.57 -9.57 -16.87
N ASP A 125 2.24 -10.86 -16.92
CA ASP A 125 1.63 -11.48 -18.10
C ASP A 125 0.22 -10.92 -18.31
N PRO A 126 -0.10 -10.30 -19.47
CA PRO A 126 -1.44 -9.80 -19.75
C PRO A 126 -2.56 -10.85 -19.70
N LEU A 127 -2.24 -12.15 -19.74
CA LEU A 127 -3.20 -13.22 -19.57
C LEU A 127 -3.65 -13.38 -18.11
N THR A 128 -2.76 -13.16 -17.15
CA THR A 128 -3.03 -13.34 -15.70
C THR A 128 -4.23 -12.52 -15.23
N PRO A 129 -4.27 -11.17 -15.38
CA PRO A 129 -5.40 -10.38 -14.91
C PRO A 129 -6.69 -10.66 -15.69
N LYS A 130 -6.60 -11.15 -16.93
CA LYS A 130 -7.79 -11.56 -17.71
C LYS A 130 -8.46 -12.80 -17.12
N ILE A 131 -7.68 -13.82 -16.75
CA ILE A 131 -8.18 -15.03 -16.11
C ILE A 131 -8.74 -14.70 -14.73
N SER A 132 -8.00 -13.90 -13.96
CA SER A 132 -8.38 -13.52 -12.60
C SER A 132 -9.50 -12.48 -12.52
N ARG A 133 -9.81 -11.80 -13.63
CA ARG A 133 -10.73 -10.64 -13.72
C ARG A 133 -10.31 -9.51 -12.77
N THR A 134 -9.03 -9.18 -12.77
CA THR A 134 -8.40 -8.21 -11.85
C THR A 134 -7.74 -7.08 -12.65
N LEU A 135 -7.23 -6.05 -11.98
CA LEU A 135 -6.58 -4.94 -12.67
C LEU A 135 -5.18 -5.36 -13.14
N SER A 136 -4.95 -5.28 -14.44
CA SER A 136 -3.63 -5.42 -15.04
C SER A 136 -2.70 -4.27 -14.62
N LEU A 137 -1.38 -4.49 -14.61
CA LEU A 137 -0.43 -3.42 -14.30
C LEU A 137 -0.61 -2.15 -15.17
N PRO A 138 -0.91 -2.24 -16.50
CA PRO A 138 -1.29 -1.06 -17.28
C PRO A 138 -2.52 -0.31 -16.75
N GLU A 139 -3.55 -1.01 -16.26
CA GLU A 139 -4.72 -0.37 -15.63
C GLU A 139 -4.34 0.28 -14.29
N GLN A 140 -3.50 -0.37 -13.48
CA GLN A 140 -2.97 0.22 -12.25
C GLN A 140 -2.18 1.52 -12.54
N LEU A 141 -1.38 1.54 -13.61
CA LEU A 141 -0.72 2.76 -14.08
C LEU A 141 -1.71 3.81 -14.59
N GLY A 142 -2.79 3.39 -15.24
CA GLY A 142 -3.91 4.26 -15.61
C GLY A 142 -4.51 4.98 -14.40
N TYR A 143 -4.76 4.25 -13.32
CA TYR A 143 -5.20 4.84 -12.05
C TYR A 143 -4.15 5.76 -11.43
N PHE A 144 -2.86 5.46 -11.56
CA PHE A 144 -1.81 6.40 -11.14
C PHE A 144 -1.84 7.71 -11.94
N ARG A 145 -2.09 7.67 -13.25
CA ARG A 145 -2.24 8.88 -14.09
C ARG A 145 -3.48 9.69 -13.70
N GLU A 146 -4.57 9.00 -13.39
CA GLU A 146 -5.79 9.64 -12.86
C GLU A 146 -5.52 10.30 -11.50
N TYR A 147 -4.86 9.58 -10.59
CA TYR A 147 -4.37 10.08 -9.31
C TYR A 147 -3.55 11.36 -9.49
N LYS A 148 -2.57 11.36 -10.40
CA LYS A 148 -1.74 12.54 -10.71
C LYS A 148 -2.61 13.71 -11.11
N SER A 149 -3.56 13.50 -12.01
CA SER A 149 -4.48 14.54 -12.47
C SER A 149 -5.36 15.09 -11.34
N ARG A 150 -5.86 14.22 -10.45
CA ARG A 150 -6.59 14.64 -9.24
C ARG A 150 -5.72 15.50 -8.33
N LEU A 151 -4.47 15.09 -8.10
CA LEU A 151 -3.57 15.80 -7.20
C LEU A 151 -3.13 17.15 -7.77
N VAL A 152 -2.85 17.23 -9.08
CA VAL A 152 -2.55 18.50 -9.77
C VAL A 152 -3.66 19.52 -9.56
N ARG A 153 -4.94 19.10 -9.62
CA ARG A 153 -6.08 19.98 -9.36
C ARG A 153 -6.15 20.49 -7.91
N LYS A 154 -5.55 19.77 -6.96
CA LYS A 154 -5.61 20.09 -5.52
C LYS A 154 -4.41 20.91 -5.03
N ILE A 155 -3.20 20.60 -5.51
CA ILE A 155 -1.96 21.23 -5.01
C ILE A 155 -1.12 21.89 -6.10
N GLY A 156 -1.55 21.84 -7.36
CA GLY A 156 -0.83 22.37 -8.50
C GLY A 156 0.23 21.41 -9.08
N LYS A 157 0.60 21.67 -10.33
CA LYS A 157 1.52 20.80 -11.10
C LYS A 157 2.91 20.71 -10.48
N ALA A 158 3.53 21.85 -10.19
CA ALA A 158 4.90 21.89 -9.66
C ALA A 158 5.06 21.08 -8.36
N ARG A 159 4.12 21.24 -7.41
CA ARG A 159 4.13 20.47 -6.15
C ARG A 159 3.87 18.99 -6.36
N THR A 160 2.98 18.65 -7.29
CA THR A 160 2.69 17.25 -7.64
C THR A 160 3.93 16.56 -8.24
N ASP A 161 4.60 17.22 -9.18
CA ASP A 161 5.81 16.71 -9.81
C ASP A 161 6.95 16.55 -8.79
N GLU A 162 7.11 17.54 -7.89
CA GLU A 162 8.08 17.47 -6.80
C GLU A 162 7.80 16.26 -5.87
N LEU A 163 6.55 16.10 -5.43
CA LEU A 163 6.12 14.99 -4.59
C LEU A 163 6.47 13.64 -5.23
N ILE A 164 6.07 13.45 -6.49
CA ILE A 164 6.30 12.21 -7.25
C ILE A 164 7.79 11.93 -7.40
N SER A 165 8.58 12.94 -7.73
CA SER A 165 10.03 12.79 -7.92
C SER A 165 10.77 12.38 -6.64
N LYS A 166 10.21 12.72 -5.47
CA LYS A 166 10.76 12.41 -4.15
C LYS A 166 10.13 11.17 -3.52
N ALA A 167 9.03 10.65 -4.05
CA ALA A 167 8.33 9.47 -3.54
C ALA A 167 9.11 8.17 -3.81
N VAL A 168 8.71 7.10 -3.13
CA VAL A 168 9.15 5.73 -3.39
C VAL A 168 8.03 4.94 -4.05
N PHE A 169 8.36 4.18 -5.08
CA PHE A 169 7.46 3.30 -5.81
C PHE A 169 7.81 1.86 -5.48
N ILE A 170 6.85 1.08 -5.00
CA ILE A 170 7.04 -0.33 -4.70
C ILE A 170 6.24 -1.15 -5.72
N VAL A 171 6.89 -2.13 -6.35
CA VAL A 171 6.26 -3.01 -7.34
C VAL A 171 6.43 -4.46 -6.91
N SER A 172 5.31 -5.15 -6.67
CA SER A 172 5.27 -6.55 -6.23
C SER A 172 4.27 -7.35 -7.08
N ALA A 173 4.75 -7.99 -8.14
CA ALA A 173 3.94 -8.85 -9.00
C ALA A 173 4.80 -9.96 -9.61
N GLY A 174 4.15 -10.94 -10.25
CA GLY A 174 4.82 -11.96 -11.05
C GLY A 174 4.59 -13.39 -10.58
N THR A 175 4.33 -13.59 -9.29
CA THR A 175 4.07 -14.94 -8.75
C THR A 175 2.84 -15.58 -9.40
N ASN A 176 1.79 -14.79 -9.62
CA ASN A 176 0.57 -15.26 -10.29
C ASN A 176 0.80 -15.66 -11.75
N ASP A 177 1.77 -15.06 -12.45
CA ASP A 177 2.06 -15.42 -13.85
C ASP A 177 2.50 -16.88 -13.96
N PHE A 178 3.32 -17.34 -13.01
CA PHE A 178 3.76 -18.73 -12.94
C PHE A 178 2.67 -19.64 -12.37
N VAL A 179 2.08 -19.27 -11.24
CA VAL A 179 1.10 -20.12 -10.54
C VAL A 179 -0.14 -20.33 -11.41
N VAL A 180 -0.70 -19.27 -11.98
CA VAL A 180 -1.94 -19.33 -12.77
C VAL A 180 -1.66 -19.84 -14.17
N ASN A 181 -0.76 -19.20 -14.93
CA ASN A 181 -0.67 -19.42 -16.39
C ASN A 181 0.36 -20.48 -16.82
N TYR A 182 1.25 -20.90 -15.93
CA TYR A 182 2.31 -21.86 -16.25
C TYR A 182 2.09 -23.21 -15.55
N ILE A 183 1.79 -23.18 -14.25
CA ILE A 183 1.66 -24.37 -13.40
C ILE A 183 0.22 -24.89 -13.41
N THR A 184 -0.76 -24.06 -13.00
CA THR A 184 -2.15 -24.51 -12.80
C THR A 184 -2.89 -24.67 -14.12
N LEU A 185 -2.89 -23.63 -14.96
CA LEU A 185 -3.41 -23.67 -16.31
C LEU A 185 -2.20 -23.72 -17.24
N PRO A 186 -1.88 -24.84 -17.91
CA PRO A 186 -0.64 -24.99 -18.66
C PRO A 186 -0.66 -24.26 -20.02
N VAL A 187 -1.34 -23.10 -20.11
CA VAL A 187 -1.46 -22.29 -21.33
C VAL A 187 -0.08 -21.82 -21.78
N ARG A 188 0.73 -21.26 -20.87
CA ARG A 188 2.09 -20.80 -21.19
C ARG A 188 3.09 -21.93 -21.31
N ARG A 189 2.93 -23.01 -20.53
CA ARG A 189 3.81 -24.20 -20.61
C ARG A 189 3.76 -24.91 -21.97
N ARG A 190 2.67 -24.76 -22.73
CA ARG A 190 2.55 -25.29 -24.10
C ARG A 190 3.36 -24.50 -25.14
N SER A 191 3.71 -23.25 -24.84
CA SER A 191 4.38 -22.34 -25.78
C SER A 191 5.77 -21.90 -25.33
N TYR A 192 6.09 -22.06 -24.05
CA TYR A 192 7.34 -21.60 -23.45
C TYR A 192 7.92 -22.66 -22.51
N THR A 193 9.23 -22.87 -22.61
CA THR A 193 10.03 -23.38 -21.49
C THR A 193 10.03 -22.36 -20.34
N ILE A 194 10.44 -22.77 -19.15
CA ILE A 194 10.48 -21.88 -17.97
C ILE A 194 11.36 -20.66 -18.27
N SER A 195 12.56 -20.86 -18.81
CA SER A 195 13.49 -19.77 -19.12
C SER A 195 13.00 -18.82 -20.22
N GLU A 196 12.25 -19.32 -21.20
CA GLU A 196 11.61 -18.45 -22.20
C GLU A 196 10.47 -17.63 -21.57
N PHE A 197 9.72 -18.24 -20.66
CA PHE A 197 8.65 -17.54 -19.96
C PHE A 197 9.19 -16.48 -18.99
N GLU A 198 10.28 -16.76 -18.27
CA GLU A 198 10.99 -15.76 -17.46
C GLU A 198 11.43 -14.55 -18.30
N LYS A 199 12.04 -14.79 -19.48
CA LYS A 199 12.42 -13.72 -20.41
C LYS A 199 11.21 -12.93 -20.91
N PHE A 200 10.11 -13.60 -21.21
CA PHE A 200 8.85 -12.97 -21.60
C PHE A 200 8.33 -12.04 -20.49
N ILE A 201 8.28 -12.52 -19.24
CA ILE A 201 7.87 -11.70 -18.09
C ILE A 201 8.81 -10.52 -17.87
N LEU A 202 10.12 -10.71 -17.97
CA LEU A 202 11.11 -9.65 -17.80
C LEU A 202 10.92 -8.49 -18.80
N GLN A 203 10.44 -8.75 -20.01
CA GLN A 203 10.09 -7.69 -20.96
C GLN A 203 8.96 -6.81 -20.43
N TYR A 204 7.91 -7.39 -19.84
CA TYR A 204 6.83 -6.63 -19.23
C TYR A 204 7.27 -5.89 -17.97
N VAL A 205 8.15 -6.48 -17.15
CA VAL A 205 8.73 -5.78 -16.00
C VAL A 205 9.53 -4.55 -16.45
N HIS A 206 10.35 -4.71 -17.49
CA HIS A 206 11.12 -3.61 -18.06
C HIS A 206 10.20 -2.51 -18.58
N GLN A 207 9.19 -2.86 -19.39
CA GLN A 207 8.21 -1.90 -19.93
C GLN A 207 7.47 -1.15 -18.82
N PHE A 208 7.01 -1.85 -17.79
CA PHE A 208 6.31 -1.22 -16.67
C PHE A 208 7.21 -0.29 -15.87
N THR A 209 8.46 -0.70 -15.63
CA THR A 209 9.46 0.14 -14.96
C THR A 209 9.74 1.41 -15.76
N GLN A 210 9.94 1.30 -17.09
CA GLN A 210 10.10 2.46 -17.97
C GLN A 210 8.87 3.37 -17.93
N ALA A 211 7.68 2.80 -17.91
CA ALA A 211 6.45 3.58 -17.82
C ALA A 211 6.38 4.38 -16.50
N LEU A 212 6.78 3.80 -15.36
CA LEU A 212 6.86 4.53 -14.09
C LEU A 212 7.90 5.66 -14.13
N LEU A 213 9.08 5.41 -14.72
CA LEU A 213 10.12 6.43 -14.92
C LEU A 213 9.59 7.60 -15.78
N ASN A 214 8.89 7.30 -16.87
CA ASN A 214 8.25 8.29 -17.73
C ASN A 214 7.16 9.09 -16.99
N GLU A 215 6.52 8.51 -15.99
CA GLU A 215 5.58 9.21 -15.12
C GLU A 215 6.24 10.02 -13.99
N GLY A 216 7.57 10.05 -13.92
CA GLY A 216 8.36 10.87 -13.00
C GLY A 216 8.88 10.14 -11.76
N ALA A 217 8.70 8.82 -11.67
CA ALA A 217 9.29 8.04 -10.60
C ALA A 217 10.82 8.10 -10.68
N LYS A 218 11.49 8.29 -9.53
CA LYS A 218 12.97 8.27 -9.43
C LYS A 218 13.51 7.17 -8.54
N LYS A 219 12.67 6.58 -7.70
CA LYS A 219 13.02 5.51 -6.75
C LYS A 219 11.99 4.40 -6.88
N ILE A 220 12.37 3.30 -7.53
CA ILE A 220 11.52 2.13 -7.76
C ILE A 220 12.17 0.93 -7.06
N CYS A 221 11.41 0.28 -6.19
CA CYS A 221 11.81 -0.91 -5.45
C CYS A 221 11.00 -2.11 -5.96
N PRO A 222 11.59 -2.98 -6.81
CA PRO A 222 10.99 -4.26 -7.14
C PRO A 222 11.14 -5.20 -5.94
N SER A 223 10.04 -5.73 -5.40
CA SER A 223 10.11 -6.62 -4.23
C SER A 223 10.13 -8.11 -4.59
N ASN A 224 9.87 -8.46 -5.85
CA ASN A 224 9.74 -9.84 -6.31
C ASN A 224 10.52 -10.00 -7.62
N MET A 225 11.84 -10.19 -7.54
CA MET A 225 12.54 -10.88 -8.61
C MET A 225 13.22 -12.08 -7.98
N LEU A 226 12.77 -13.25 -8.43
CA LEU A 226 13.30 -14.57 -8.10
C LEU A 226 14.82 -14.52 -8.07
N GLY A 227 15.40 -15.08 -7.01
CA GLY A 227 16.82 -14.98 -6.69
C GLY A 227 17.70 -15.31 -7.89
N ASP A 228 18.69 -14.44 -8.11
CA ASP A 228 19.84 -14.69 -8.95
C ASP A 228 20.50 -15.99 -8.48
N ARG A 229 20.36 -17.07 -9.24
CA ARG A 229 21.22 -18.26 -9.07
C ARG A 229 22.58 -17.89 -9.65
N ARG A 230 23.42 -17.29 -8.81
CA ARG A 230 24.86 -17.40 -8.96
C ARG A 230 25.31 -18.84 -8.72
#